data_AF-A0A1I3ILJ7-F1
#
_entry.id   AF-A0A1I3ILJ7-F1
#
_cell.length_a   1.000
_cell.length_b   1.000
_cell.length_c   1.000
_cell.angle_alpha   90.00
_cell.angle_beta   90.00
_cell.angle_gamma   90.00
#
_symmetry.space_group_name_H-M   'P 1'
#
loop_
_entity.id
_entity.type
_entity.pdbx_description
1 polymer ?
#
loop_
_entity_poly.entity_id
_entity_poly.type
_entity_poly.pdbx_seq_one_letter_code
_entity_poly.pdbx_strand_id
1 'polypeptide(L)' 'AVNINADVFDEWAMQDLLPELPSHAVVVMDNATFHKRQDTQEAIQNAGHTLDICPLILLI' A
#
# COMPACT_ATOMS: atom_id res chain seq x y z
N ALA A 1 -14.30 -8.79 -15.29
CA ALA A 1 -13.25 -8.55 -14.28
C ALA A 1 -13.74 -7.44 -13.37
N VAL A 2 -13.65 -7.62 -12.05
CA VAL A 2 -13.83 -6.50 -11.12
C VAL A 2 -12.52 -5.71 -11.15
N ASN A 3 -12.60 -4.40 -11.35
CA ASN A 3 -11.43 -3.53 -11.36
C ASN A 3 -11.17 -3.03 -9.95
N ILE A 4 -9.92 -3.06 -9.50
CA ILE A 4 -9.52 -2.46 -8.23
C ILE A 4 -9.26 -0.97 -8.48
N ASN A 5 -9.92 -0.11 -7.72
CA ASN A 5 -9.68 1.32 -7.71
C ASN A 5 -9.04 1.73 -6.37
N ALA A 6 -8.76 3.03 -6.22
CA ALA A 6 -8.12 3.55 -5.02
C ALA A 6 -9.00 3.41 -3.76
N ASP A 7 -10.33 3.41 -3.88
CA ASP A 7 -11.23 3.28 -2.72
C ASP A 7 -11.23 1.84 -2.20
N VAL A 8 -11.36 0.87 -3.11
CA VAL A 8 -11.32 -0.57 -2.76
C VAL A 8 -9.95 -0.94 -2.17
N PHE A 9 -8.86 -0.40 -2.72
CA PHE A 9 -7.52 -0.64 -2.18
C PHE A 9 -7.32 -0.04 -0.79
N ASP A 10 -7.81 1.18 -0.57
CA ASP A 10 -7.71 1.89 0.70
C ASP A 10 -8.50 1.18 1.82
N GLU A 11 -9.72 0.72 1.53
CA GLU A 11 -10.53 -0.08 2.46
C GLU A 11 -9.81 -1.37 2.85
N TRP A 12 -9.29 -2.11 1.86
CA TRP A 12 -8.51 -3.33 2.11
C TRP A 12 -7.24 -3.04 2.92
N ALA A 13 -6.54 -1.95 2.63
CA ALA A 13 -5.34 -1.58 3.35
C ALA A 13 -5.63 -1.37 4.85
N MET A 14 -6.73 -0.68 5.18
CA MET A 14 -7.11 -0.42 6.57
C MET A 14 -7.68 -1.65 7.30
N GLN A 15 -8.50 -2.44 6.61
CA GLN A 15 -9.28 -3.51 7.25
C GLN A 15 -8.53 -4.84 7.32
N ASP A 16 -7.67 -5.12 6.33
CA ASP A 16 -7.03 -6.43 6.19
C ASP A 16 -5.50 -6.32 6.29
N LEU A 17 -4.86 -5.39 5.56
CA LEU A 17 -3.40 -5.31 5.55
C LEU A 17 -2.82 -4.85 6.90
N LEU A 18 -3.19 -3.65 7.35
CA LEU A 18 -2.59 -3.05 8.55
C LEU A 18 -2.73 -3.89 9.82
N PRO A 19 -3.88 -4.53 10.12
CA PRO A 19 -4.03 -5.36 11.32
C PRO A 19 -3.12 -6.60 11.34
N GLU A 20 -2.68 -7.08 10.17
CA GLU A 20 -1.87 -8.29 10.04
C GLU A 20 -0.35 -8.01 10.00
N LEU A 21 0.06 -6.75 9.84
CA LEU A 21 1.47 -6.42 9.73
C LEU A 21 2.20 -6.57 11.06
N PRO A 22 3.41 -7.16 11.06
CA PRO A 22 4.27 -7.11 12.24
C PRO A 22 4.72 -5.66 12.49
N SER A 23 5.09 -5.38 13.76
CA SER A 23 5.62 -4.08 14.16
C SER A 23 6.78 -3.65 13.25
N HIS A 24 6.72 -2.42 12.74
CA HIS A 24 7.74 -1.81 11.87
C HIS A 24 8.01 -2.55 10.55
N ALA A 25 7.01 -3.26 10.01
CA ALA A 25 7.10 -3.87 8.68
C ALA A 25 7.48 -2.87 7.58
N VAL A 26 8.06 -3.40 6.50
CA VAL A 26 8.25 -2.70 5.23
C VAL A 26 7.18 -3.19 4.25
N VAL A 27 6.35 -2.28 3.75
CA VAL A 27 5.35 -2.54 2.73
C VAL A 27 5.92 -2.13 1.38
N VAL A 28 6.03 -3.08 0.46
CA VAL A 28 6.52 -2.84 -0.91
C VAL A 28 5.34 -2.93 -1.88
N MET A 29 5.10 -1.87 -2.65
CA MET A 29 4.02 -1.81 -3.64
C MET A 29 4.57 -1.58 -5.04
N ASP A 30 3.87 -2.10 -6.05
CA ASP A 30 4.16 -1.71 -7.43
C ASP A 30 3.66 -0.27 -7.71
N ASN A 31 4.07 0.30 -8.84
CA ASN A 31 3.73 1.68 -9.20
C ASN A 31 2.37 1.79 -9.90
N ALA A 32 1.35 1.00 -9.50
CA ALA A 32 0.00 1.20 -9.99
C ALA A 32 -0.58 2.54 -9.49
N THR A 33 -1.41 3.18 -10.31
CA THR A 33 -1.91 4.54 -10.03
C THR A 33 -2.74 4.62 -8.76
N PHE A 34 -3.46 3.54 -8.39
CA PHE A 34 -4.28 3.50 -7.19
C PHE A 34 -3.46 3.34 -5.88
N HIS A 35 -2.20 2.88 -5.95
CA HIS A 35 -1.28 2.89 -4.80
C HIS A 35 -0.78 4.29 -4.43
N LYS A 36 -1.03 5.31 -5.27
CA LYS A 36 -0.54 6.68 -5.08
C LYS A 36 -1.48 7.56 -4.26
N ARG A 37 -2.59 7.02 -3.77
CA ARG A 37 -3.53 7.75 -2.92
C ARG A 37 -2.82 8.11 -1.61
N GLN A 38 -2.78 9.40 -1.29
CA GLN A 38 -1.92 9.93 -0.22
C GLN A 38 -2.33 9.45 1.17
N ASP A 39 -3.63 9.43 1.46
CA ASP A 39 -4.18 8.99 2.74
C ASP A 39 -3.89 7.51 3.04
N THR A 40 -3.93 6.63 2.05
CA THR A 40 -3.53 5.22 2.22
C THR A 40 -2.04 5.10 2.59
N GLN A 41 -1.16 5.88 1.95
CA GLN A 41 0.27 5.89 2.26
C GLN A 41 0.54 6.45 3.66
N GLU A 42 -0.14 7.54 4.02
CA GLU A 42 -0.05 8.14 5.34
C GLU A 42 -0.57 7.19 6.42
N ALA A 43 -1.65 6.44 6.18
CA ALA A 43 -2.15 5.45 7.12
C ALA A 43 -1.10 4.37 7.43
N ILE A 44 -0.40 3.87 6.41
CA ILE A 44 0.69 2.89 6.56
C ILE A 44 1.85 3.47 7.37
N GLN A 45 2.27 4.70 7.06
CA GLN A 45 3.37 5.35 7.76
C GLN A 45 3.01 5.71 9.20
N ASN A 46 1.79 6.19 9.44
CA ASN A 46 1.27 6.54 10.77
C ASN A 46 1.08 5.30 11.65
N ALA A 47 0.83 4.12 11.06
CA ALA A 47 0.84 2.84 11.75
C ALA A 47 2.27 2.38 12.15
N GLY A 48 3.31 3.13 11.78
CA GLY A 48 4.69 2.86 12.15
C GLY A 48 5.45 1.97 11.17
N HIS A 49 4.91 1.77 9.96
CA HIS A 49 5.51 0.98 8.90
C HIS A 49 6.27 1.87 7.90
N THR A 50 7.21 1.26 7.17
CA THR A 50 7.88 1.91 6.05
C THR A 50 7.16 1.54 4.75
N LEU A 51 6.95 2.51 3.87
CA LEU A 51 6.40 2.29 2.54
C LEU A 51 7.51 2.47 1.50
N ASP A 52 7.68 1.48 0.63
CA ASP A 52 8.58 1.54 -0.54
C ASP A 52 7.77 1.28 -1.82
N ILE A 53 7.85 2.20 -2.78
CA ILE A 53 7.17 2.06 -4.08
C ILE A 53 8.21 1.64 -5.09
N CYS A 54 8.05 0.44 -5.63
CA CYS A 54 8.90 -0.06 -6.70
C CYS A 54 8.67 0.79 -7.96
N PRO A 55 9.63 1.64 -8.39
CA PRO A 55 9.52 2.33 -9.65
C PRO A 55 9.52 1.26 -10.74
N LEU A 56 8.56 1.37 -11.66
CA LEU A 56 8.20 0.38 -12.67
C LEU A 56 9.37 0.15 -13.66
N ILE A 57 10.43 -0.53 -13.22
CA ILE A 57 11.53 -1.08 -14.01
C ILE A 57 11.92 -2.39 -13.32
N LEU A 58 11.27 -3.48 -13.74
CA LEU A 58 11.78 -4.82 -13.51
C LEU A 58 12.95 -5.03 -14.49
N LEU A 59 14.17 -4.74 -14.05
CA LEU A 59 15.39 -5.32 -14.61
C LEU A 59 16.20 -5.91 -13.46
N ILE A 60 15.68 -6.97 -12.87
CA ILE A 60 16.41 -8.14 -12.34
C ILE A 60 15.40 -9.26 -12.10
#